data_AF-A0A1U7XQZ5-F1
#
_entry.id   AF-A0A1U7XQZ5-F1
#
_cell.length_a   1.000
_cell.length_b   1.000
_cell.length_c   1.000
_cell.angle_alpha   90.00
_cell.angle_beta   90.00
_cell.angle_gamma   90.00
#
_symmetry.space_group_name_H-M   'P 1'
#
loop_
_entity.id
_entity.type
_entity.pdbx_description
1 polymer ?
#
loop_
_entity_poly.entity_id
_entity_poly.type
_entity_poly.pdbx_seq_one_letter_code
_entity_poly.pdbx_strand_id
1 'polypeptide(L)'
;MQGDINGLKILMQKESKGAHSIHCFSHQLQLTLVAVSKRCDEVQELLLVVFDILNMVESSFKRRDELRESQAEEIEEALRKGELETGRGLNQELGLARAGDTRWDSHIKSFNNFILMFGPIIDILDAIAINARFEEKCKAKGYLKACLTFEIVFMLHFMRTILAITNELNVAFQKKKEDIANAMILVRVAKYRL
;
A
#
# COMPACT_ATOMS: atom_id res chain seq x y z
N MET A 1 -11.53 -16.57 -0.91
CA MET A 1 -11.14 -17.98 -0.67
C MET A 1 -12.28 -18.66 0.09
N GLN A 2 -13.25 -19.23 -0.60
CA GLN A 2 -14.43 -19.86 0.01
C GLN A 2 -14.60 -21.33 -0.42
N GLY A 3 -13.64 -21.88 -1.20
CA GLY A 3 -13.72 -23.21 -1.81
C GLY A 3 -13.16 -24.35 -0.95
N ASP A 4 -12.00 -24.18 -0.29
CA ASP A 4 -11.29 -25.34 0.31
C ASP A 4 -11.31 -25.39 1.84
N ILE A 5 -11.48 -24.26 2.53
CA ILE A 5 -11.41 -24.19 4.01
C ILE A 5 -12.64 -24.85 4.65
N ASN A 6 -13.81 -24.77 4.00
CA ASN A 6 -14.99 -25.50 4.43
C ASN A 6 -14.78 -27.02 4.28
N GLY A 7 -14.08 -27.47 3.23
CA GLY A 7 -13.70 -28.86 3.05
C GLY A 7 -12.76 -29.35 4.15
N LEU A 8 -11.68 -28.61 4.41
CA LEU A 8 -10.69 -28.99 5.43
C LEU A 8 -11.30 -29.00 6.84
N LYS A 9 -12.10 -27.99 7.20
CA LYS A 9 -12.81 -27.96 8.49
C LYS A 9 -13.72 -29.19 8.66
N ILE A 10 -14.48 -29.54 7.62
CA ILE A 10 -15.36 -30.72 7.63
C ILE A 10 -14.54 -32.02 7.77
N LEU A 11 -13.41 -32.14 7.08
CA LEU A 11 -12.51 -33.29 7.19
C LEU A 11 -11.94 -33.44 8.61
N MET A 12 -11.45 -32.36 9.21
CA MET A 12 -10.94 -32.36 10.58
C MET A 12 -12.03 -32.71 11.61
N GLN A 13 -13.26 -32.25 11.41
CA GLN A 13 -14.39 -32.56 12.29
C GLN A 13 -14.90 -34.00 12.14
N LYS A 14 -14.72 -34.63 10.96
CA LYS A 14 -14.99 -36.05 10.76
C LYS A 14 -14.00 -36.93 11.52
N GLU A 15 -12.72 -36.55 11.53
CA GLU A 15 -11.68 -37.28 12.27
C GLU A 15 -11.75 -37.04 13.78
N SER A 16 -12.06 -35.82 14.21
CA SER A 16 -12.22 -35.46 15.61
C SER A 16 -13.40 -34.53 15.82
N LYS A 17 -14.47 -35.04 16.44
CA LYS A 17 -15.68 -34.25 16.76
C LYS A 17 -15.39 -33.06 17.68
N GLY A 18 -14.29 -33.09 18.44
CA GLY A 18 -13.83 -32.01 19.31
C GLY A 18 -12.90 -31.00 18.62
N ALA A 19 -12.57 -31.17 17.33
CA ALA A 19 -11.70 -30.25 16.61
C ALA A 19 -12.40 -28.91 16.34
N HIS A 20 -11.78 -27.83 16.81
CA HIS A 20 -12.23 -26.46 16.57
C HIS A 20 -11.29 -25.79 15.57
N SER A 21 -11.84 -25.25 14.49
CA SER A 21 -11.09 -24.44 13.53
C SER A 21 -11.21 -22.97 13.93
N ILE A 22 -10.09 -22.40 14.36
CA ILE A 22 -9.98 -20.96 14.67
C ILE A 22 -9.24 -20.30 13.51
N HIS A 23 -9.84 -19.26 12.93
CA HIS A 23 -9.18 -18.48 11.90
C HIS A 23 -8.05 -17.63 12.51
N CYS A 24 -6.95 -17.49 11.77
CA CYS A 24 -5.81 -16.67 12.18
C CYS A 24 -6.24 -15.20 12.40
N PHE A 25 -5.78 -14.58 13.50
CA PHE A 25 -6.08 -13.18 13.83
C PHE A 25 -5.58 -12.20 12.77
N SER A 26 -4.39 -12.43 12.21
CA SER A 26 -3.86 -11.66 11.08
C SER A 26 -4.81 -11.70 9.87
N HIS A 27 -5.38 -12.86 9.57
CA HIS A 27 -6.32 -13.00 8.47
C HIS A 27 -7.65 -12.28 8.76
N GLN A 28 -8.17 -12.37 9.98
CA GLN A 28 -9.39 -11.68 10.40
C GLN A 28 -9.22 -10.15 10.35
N LEU A 29 -8.07 -9.64 10.81
CA LEU A 29 -7.71 -8.24 10.71
C LEU A 29 -7.71 -7.79 9.24
N GLN A 30 -7.00 -8.53 8.38
CA GLN A 30 -6.89 -8.25 6.95
C GLN A 30 -8.27 -8.18 6.27
N LEU A 31 -9.15 -9.16 6.51
CA LEU A 31 -10.51 -9.15 5.95
C LEU A 31 -11.34 -7.99 6.46
N THR A 32 -11.21 -7.63 7.74
CA THR A 32 -11.92 -6.50 8.34
C THR A 32 -11.51 -5.19 7.68
N LEU A 33 -10.20 -4.97 7.47
CA LEU A 33 -9.69 -3.78 6.81
C LEU A 33 -10.22 -3.65 5.37
N VAL A 34 -10.22 -4.74 4.59
CA VAL A 34 -10.82 -4.76 3.24
C VAL A 34 -12.31 -4.45 3.28
N ALA A 35 -13.05 -4.99 4.26
CA ALA A 35 -14.48 -4.76 4.36
C ALA A 35 -14.81 -3.31 4.72
N VAL A 36 -14.05 -2.71 5.64
CA VAL A 36 -14.24 -1.32 6.08
C VAL A 36 -13.84 -0.33 4.99
N SER A 37 -12.69 -0.53 4.35
CA SER A 37 -12.23 0.36 3.28
C SER A 37 -13.20 0.45 2.11
N LYS A 38 -13.87 -0.65 1.76
CA LYS A 38 -14.85 -0.72 0.67
C LYS A 38 -16.14 0.03 0.98
N ARG A 39 -16.35 0.43 2.23
CA ARG A 39 -17.51 1.21 2.69
C ARG A 39 -17.19 2.69 2.91
N CYS A 40 -15.95 3.09 2.68
CA CYS A 40 -15.50 4.47 2.82
C CYS A 40 -15.15 4.99 1.43
N ASP A 41 -15.99 5.87 0.90
CA ASP A 41 -15.89 6.36 -0.48
C ASP A 41 -14.59 7.14 -0.69
N GLU A 42 -14.17 7.92 0.31
CA GLU A 42 -12.94 8.70 0.28
C GLU A 42 -11.69 7.81 0.16
N VAL A 43 -11.70 6.66 0.85
CA VAL A 43 -10.63 5.67 0.74
C VAL A 43 -10.66 4.98 -0.63
N GLN A 44 -11.85 4.68 -1.16
CA GLN A 44 -11.96 4.10 -2.50
C GLN A 44 -11.49 5.09 -3.57
N GLU A 45 -11.87 6.36 -3.49
CA GLU A 45 -11.45 7.42 -4.40
C GLU A 45 -9.93 7.60 -4.37
N LEU A 46 -9.33 7.68 -3.19
CA LEU A 46 -7.88 7.74 -3.04
C LEU A 46 -7.18 6.54 -3.70
N LEU A 47 -7.68 5.33 -3.44
CA LEU A 47 -7.11 4.11 -4.03
C LEU A 47 -7.20 4.14 -5.55
N LEU A 48 -8.33 4.57 -6.11
CA LEU A 48 -8.51 4.69 -7.55
C LEU A 48 -7.52 5.69 -8.15
N VAL A 49 -7.43 6.90 -7.59
CA VAL A 49 -6.50 7.93 -8.06
C VAL A 49 -5.05 7.43 -8.01
N VAL A 50 -4.62 6.86 -6.87
CA VAL A 50 -3.27 6.32 -6.72
C VAL A 50 -3.02 5.22 -7.76
N PHE A 51 -3.90 4.22 -7.89
CA PHE A 51 -3.68 3.13 -8.84
C PHE A 51 -3.71 3.57 -10.29
N ASP A 52 -4.56 4.52 -10.66
CA ASP A 52 -4.63 5.02 -12.02
C ASP A 52 -3.39 5.84 -12.40
N ILE A 53 -2.84 6.61 -11.46
CA ILE A 53 -1.54 7.27 -11.63
C ILE A 53 -0.44 6.23 -11.81
N LEU A 54 -0.38 5.23 -10.93
CA LEU A 54 0.61 4.15 -11.03
C LEU A 54 0.53 3.44 -12.37
N ASN A 55 -0.68 3.06 -12.81
CA ASN A 55 -0.89 2.43 -14.12
C ASN A 55 -0.44 3.35 -15.27
N MET A 56 -0.68 4.65 -15.18
CA MET A 56 -0.27 5.62 -16.22
C MET A 56 1.25 5.76 -16.30
N VAL A 57 1.92 5.92 -15.16
CA VAL A 57 3.38 6.03 -15.06
C VAL A 57 4.05 4.72 -15.48
N GLU A 58 3.49 3.57 -15.08
CA GLU A 58 4.06 2.25 -15.39
C GLU A 58 3.64 1.67 -16.74
N SER A 59 2.77 2.33 -17.51
CA SER A 59 2.20 1.79 -18.75
C SER A 59 3.19 1.62 -19.91
N SER A 60 4.38 2.21 -19.82
CA SER A 60 5.40 2.16 -20.87
C SER A 60 6.79 1.94 -20.29
N PHE A 61 7.62 1.14 -20.95
CA PHE A 61 9.03 0.95 -20.59
C PHE A 61 9.78 2.28 -20.52
N LYS A 62 9.54 3.19 -21.48
CA LYS A 62 10.17 4.52 -21.49
C LYS A 62 9.87 5.31 -20.21
N ARG A 63 8.61 5.32 -19.76
CA ARG A 63 8.20 6.04 -18.56
C ARG A 63 8.76 5.41 -17.29
N ARG A 64 8.91 4.08 -17.27
CA ARG A 64 9.55 3.38 -16.14
C ARG A 64 11.04 3.71 -16.05
N ASP A 65 11.72 3.80 -17.18
CA ASP A 65 13.13 4.17 -17.21
C ASP A 65 13.31 5.63 -16.79
N GLU A 66 12.48 6.55 -17.30
CA GLU A 66 12.44 7.95 -16.84
C GLU A 66 12.18 8.07 -15.32
N LEU A 67 11.28 7.26 -14.77
CA LEU A 67 11.01 7.22 -13.33
C LEU A 67 12.24 6.80 -12.52
N ARG A 68 12.97 5.79 -13.00
CA ARG A 68 14.18 5.29 -12.34
C ARG A 68 15.31 6.31 -12.38
N GLU A 69 15.48 6.97 -13.52
CA GLU A 69 16.47 8.03 -13.69
C GLU A 69 16.16 9.21 -12.75
N SER A 70 14.91 9.69 -12.74
CA SER A 70 14.47 10.75 -11.84
C SER A 70 14.64 10.37 -10.36
N GLN A 71 14.30 9.13 -9.98
CA GLN A 71 14.54 8.63 -8.63
C GLN A 71 16.04 8.62 -8.26
N ALA A 72 16.90 8.20 -9.20
CA ALA A 72 18.35 8.16 -8.97
C ALA A 72 18.94 9.57 -8.80
N GLU A 73 18.48 10.55 -9.59
CA GLU A 73 18.89 11.94 -9.49
C GLU A 73 18.50 12.56 -8.15
N GLU A 74 17.27 12.32 -7.65
CA GLU A 74 16.85 12.80 -6.32
C GLU A 74 17.71 12.22 -5.19
N ILE A 75 18.02 10.92 -5.28
CA ILE A 75 18.90 10.25 -4.31
C ILE A 75 20.31 10.84 -4.36
N GLU A 76 20.87 11.06 -5.55
CA GLU A 76 22.20 11.65 -5.72
C GLU A 76 22.25 13.07 -5.14
N GLU A 77 21.22 13.87 -5.39
CA GLU A 77 21.13 15.22 -4.86
C GLU A 77 21.01 15.25 -3.33
N ALA A 78 20.20 14.36 -2.75
CA ALA A 78 20.07 14.23 -1.30
C ALA A 78 21.38 13.75 -0.65
N LEU A 79 22.12 12.84 -1.32
CA LEU A 79 23.47 12.44 -0.90
C LEU A 79 24.45 13.63 -0.95
N ARG A 80 24.41 14.42 -2.03
CA ARG A 80 25.26 15.62 -2.19
C ARG A 80 25.01 16.66 -1.10
N LYS A 81 23.76 16.81 -0.67
CA LYS A 81 23.35 17.68 0.45
C LYS A 81 23.68 17.12 1.83
N GLY A 82 24.10 15.86 1.92
CA GLY A 82 24.33 15.16 3.18
C GLY A 82 23.04 14.82 3.94
N GLU A 83 21.90 14.78 3.25
CA GLU A 83 20.60 14.40 3.81
C GLU A 83 20.45 12.87 3.91
N LEU A 84 21.22 12.13 3.09
CA LEU A 84 21.24 10.67 3.08
C LEU A 84 22.65 10.14 3.37
N GLU A 85 22.70 8.97 4.01
CA GLU A 85 23.93 8.20 4.19
C GLU A 85 24.13 7.19 3.06
N THR A 86 25.39 6.84 2.80
CA THR A 86 25.74 5.74 1.91
C THR A 86 25.95 4.45 2.70
N GLY A 87 25.44 3.33 2.19
CA GLY A 87 25.54 2.05 2.90
C GLY A 87 24.96 0.90 2.09
N ARG A 88 25.39 -0.33 2.42
CA ARG A 88 24.91 -1.54 1.75
C ARG A 88 23.41 -1.73 2.03
N GLY A 89 22.60 -1.60 0.99
CA GLY A 89 21.14 -1.77 1.07
C GLY A 89 20.36 -0.48 1.32
N LEU A 90 21.02 0.66 1.45
CA LEU A 90 20.36 1.97 1.51
C LEU A 90 20.04 2.48 0.09
N ASN A 91 19.05 3.38 0.00
CA ASN A 91 18.70 4.13 -1.21
C ASN A 91 18.44 3.24 -2.45
N GLN A 92 17.80 2.08 -2.26
CA GLN A 92 17.47 1.16 -3.35
C GLN A 92 16.37 1.73 -4.26
N GLU A 93 16.39 1.32 -5.53
CA GLU A 93 15.31 1.56 -6.48
C GLU A 93 13.97 1.10 -5.88
N LEU A 94 12.97 1.98 -5.91
CA LEU A 94 11.66 1.70 -5.37
C LEU A 94 10.74 1.28 -6.51
N GLY A 95 10.27 0.03 -6.47
CA GLY A 95 9.29 -0.45 -7.45
C GLY A 95 7.86 0.02 -7.12
N LEU A 96 7.10 0.43 -8.12
CA LEU A 96 5.68 0.77 -7.99
C LEU A 96 4.78 -0.47 -8.08
N ALA A 97 5.04 -1.49 -7.25
CA ALA A 97 4.24 -2.71 -7.27
C ALA A 97 2.77 -2.41 -6.95
N ARG A 98 1.84 -2.86 -7.82
CA ARG A 98 0.40 -2.75 -7.58
C ARG A 98 0.00 -3.60 -6.38
N ALA A 99 -0.72 -2.98 -5.44
CA ALA A 99 -1.27 -3.71 -4.33
C ALA A 99 -2.40 -4.64 -4.81
N GLY A 100 -2.42 -5.87 -4.27
CA GLY A 100 -3.47 -6.83 -4.59
C GLY A 100 -4.69 -6.63 -3.71
N ASP A 101 -5.89 -6.72 -4.30
CA ASP A 101 -7.20 -6.49 -3.65
C ASP A 101 -7.46 -7.30 -2.37
N THR A 102 -6.66 -8.33 -2.11
CA THR A 102 -6.83 -9.27 -1.00
C THR A 102 -5.84 -9.07 0.15
N ARG A 103 -4.79 -8.26 -0.01
CA ARG A 103 -3.68 -8.14 0.97
C ARG A 103 -3.25 -6.67 1.20
N TRP A 104 -3.67 -6.07 2.31
CA TRP A 104 -3.39 -4.67 2.69
C TRP A 104 -1.92 -4.45 3.01
N ASP A 105 -1.18 -5.49 3.37
CA ASP A 105 0.27 -5.46 3.46
C ASP A 105 0.95 -5.10 2.13
N SER A 106 0.31 -5.37 0.98
CA SER A 106 0.83 -4.88 -0.31
C SER A 106 0.51 -3.40 -0.52
N HIS A 107 -0.63 -2.91 0.01
CA HIS A 107 -1.02 -1.51 -0.07
C HIS A 107 -0.05 -0.60 0.70
N ILE A 108 0.41 -0.99 1.90
CA ILE A 108 1.38 -0.16 2.64
C ILE A 108 2.66 0.08 1.85
N LYS A 109 3.18 -0.95 1.16
CA LYS A 109 4.38 -0.80 0.33
C LYS A 109 4.13 0.11 -0.87
N SER A 110 3.00 -0.05 -1.57
CA SER A 110 2.64 0.81 -2.70
C SER A 110 2.46 2.27 -2.27
N PHE A 111 1.79 2.53 -1.15
CA PHE A 111 1.58 3.88 -0.61
C PHE A 111 2.90 4.52 -0.19
N ASN A 112 3.76 3.78 0.52
CA ASN A 112 5.09 4.28 0.89
C ASN A 112 5.91 4.64 -0.35
N ASN A 113 5.93 3.77 -1.36
CA ASN A 113 6.67 4.00 -2.58
C ASN A 113 6.11 5.17 -3.38
N PHE A 114 4.78 5.32 -3.44
CA PHE A 114 4.13 6.47 -4.07
C PHE A 114 4.50 7.79 -3.37
N ILE A 115 4.50 7.82 -2.03
CA ILE A 115 4.86 9.01 -1.25
C ILE A 115 6.34 9.35 -1.43
N LEU A 116 7.22 8.34 -1.40
CA LEU A 116 8.67 8.55 -1.55
C LEU A 116 9.04 8.99 -2.98
N MET A 117 8.32 8.52 -4.00
CA MET A 117 8.52 8.91 -5.39
C MET A 117 7.51 9.97 -5.85
N PHE A 118 6.98 10.78 -4.93
CA PHE A 118 5.96 11.77 -5.29
C PHE A 118 6.49 12.78 -6.31
N GLY A 119 7.72 13.29 -6.13
CA GLY A 119 8.39 14.17 -7.10
C GLY A 119 8.51 13.55 -8.50
N PRO A 120 9.19 12.40 -8.64
CA PRO A 120 9.36 11.72 -9.93
C PRO A 120 8.04 11.36 -10.62
N ILE A 121 7.01 11.00 -9.85
CA ILE A 121 5.66 10.74 -10.38
C ILE A 121 5.05 12.01 -10.96
N ILE A 122 5.18 13.15 -10.28
CA ILE A 122 4.67 14.44 -10.77
C ILE A 122 5.40 14.85 -12.05
N ASP A 123 6.72 14.72 -12.11
CA ASP A 123 7.51 15.07 -13.31
C ASP A 123 7.06 14.27 -14.54
N ILE A 124 6.81 12.97 -14.38
CA ILE A 124 6.30 12.13 -15.47
C ILE A 124 4.88 12.50 -15.85
N LEU A 125 4.00 12.77 -14.88
CA LEU A 125 2.65 13.22 -15.18
C LEU A 125 2.66 14.56 -15.95
N ASP A 126 3.54 15.49 -15.60
CA ASP A 126 3.74 16.75 -16.31
C ASP A 126 4.25 16.52 -17.74
N ALA A 127 5.24 15.64 -17.92
CA ALA A 127 5.73 15.25 -19.24
C ALA A 127 4.62 14.64 -20.12
N ILE A 128 3.75 13.80 -19.55
CA ILE A 128 2.58 13.23 -20.25
C ILE A 128 1.55 14.33 -20.58
N ALA A 129 1.29 15.24 -19.65
CA ALA A 129 0.36 16.35 -19.83
C ALA A 129 0.79 17.33 -20.94
N ILE A 130 2.07 17.34 -21.30
CA ILE A 130 2.60 18.13 -22.41
C ILE A 130 2.57 17.32 -23.71
N ASN A 131 3.15 16.12 -23.70
CA ASN A 131 3.58 15.40 -24.91
C ASN A 131 2.62 14.29 -25.40
N ALA A 132 1.68 13.83 -24.56
CA ALA A 132 0.83 12.69 -24.91
C ALA A 132 -0.36 13.06 -25.82
N ARG A 133 -1.04 12.02 -26.34
CA ARG A 133 -2.30 12.17 -27.07
C ARG A 133 -3.37 12.79 -26.17
N PHE A 134 -4.36 13.44 -26.77
CA PHE A 134 -5.38 14.22 -26.07
C PHE A 134 -6.02 13.51 -24.86
N GLU A 135 -6.40 12.23 -24.98
CA GLU A 135 -7.03 11.49 -23.89
C GLU A 135 -6.10 11.28 -22.69
N GLU A 136 -4.87 10.79 -22.93
CA GLU A 136 -3.86 10.59 -21.87
C GLU A 136 -3.44 11.92 -21.25
N LYS A 137 -3.32 12.96 -22.06
CA LYS A 137 -3.03 14.33 -21.63
C LYS A 137 -4.10 14.88 -20.68
N CYS A 138 -5.38 14.68 -20.99
CA CYS A 138 -6.48 15.11 -20.12
C CYS A 138 -6.46 14.36 -18.78
N LYS A 139 -6.24 13.04 -18.81
CA LYS A 139 -6.12 12.22 -17.58
C LYS A 139 -4.93 12.67 -16.73
N ALA A 140 -3.75 12.84 -17.33
CA ALA A 140 -2.55 13.29 -16.63
C ALA A 140 -2.75 14.66 -15.94
N LYS A 141 -3.37 15.63 -16.65
CA LYS A 141 -3.74 16.93 -16.06
C LYS A 141 -4.72 16.80 -14.89
N GLY A 142 -5.69 15.90 -15.01
CA GLY A 142 -6.62 15.60 -13.92
C GLY A 142 -5.91 15.05 -12.69
N TYR A 143 -5.00 14.10 -12.88
CA TYR A 143 -4.21 13.50 -11.82
C TYR A 143 -3.24 14.49 -11.17
N LEU A 144 -2.55 15.33 -11.94
CA LEU A 144 -1.72 16.42 -11.41
C LEU A 144 -2.54 17.35 -10.52
N LYS A 145 -3.71 17.77 -10.99
CA LYS A 145 -4.61 18.62 -10.19
C LYS A 145 -5.04 17.92 -8.91
N ALA A 146 -5.34 16.62 -8.96
CA ALA A 146 -5.69 15.81 -7.79
C ALA A 146 -4.52 15.72 -6.80
N CYS A 147 -3.30 15.44 -7.25
CA CYS A 147 -2.11 15.39 -6.40
C CYS A 147 -1.78 16.71 -5.70
N LEU A 148 -2.23 17.84 -6.26
CA LEU A 148 -2.04 19.17 -5.67
C LEU A 148 -3.16 19.58 -4.70
N THR A 149 -4.19 18.76 -4.50
CA THR A 149 -5.21 19.05 -3.50
C THR A 149 -4.76 18.62 -2.11
N PHE A 150 -5.09 19.45 -1.11
CA PHE A 150 -4.85 19.09 0.29
C PHE A 150 -5.52 17.77 0.65
N GLU A 151 -6.74 17.52 0.15
CA GLU A 151 -7.52 16.32 0.46
C GLU A 151 -6.79 15.04 0.06
N ILE A 152 -6.27 14.96 -1.17
CA ILE A 152 -5.56 13.76 -1.63
C ILE A 152 -4.25 13.58 -0.86
N VAL A 153 -3.47 14.64 -0.68
CA VAL A 153 -2.19 14.57 0.06
C VAL A 153 -2.44 14.16 1.53
N PHE A 154 -3.43 14.77 2.17
CA PHE A 154 -3.83 14.44 3.54
C PHE A 154 -4.27 12.97 3.63
N MET A 155 -5.17 12.53 2.76
CA MET A 155 -5.68 11.16 2.74
C MET A 155 -4.57 10.14 2.47
N LEU A 156 -3.62 10.46 1.60
CA LEU A 156 -2.45 9.62 1.31
C LEU A 156 -1.60 9.39 2.57
N HIS A 157 -1.27 10.45 3.31
CA HIS A 157 -0.50 10.36 4.56
C HIS A 157 -1.31 9.75 5.72
N PHE A 158 -2.60 10.04 5.80
CA PHE A 158 -3.52 9.47 6.79
C PHE A 158 -3.62 7.95 6.60
N MET A 159 -3.85 7.50 5.36
CA MET A 159 -3.89 6.08 5.03
C MET A 159 -2.55 5.40 5.27
N ARG A 160 -1.41 6.03 4.95
CA ARG A 160 -0.09 5.50 5.32
C ARG A 160 0.01 5.21 6.82
N THR A 161 -0.49 6.11 7.66
CA THR A 161 -0.43 5.99 9.12
C THR A 161 -1.31 4.85 9.63
N ILE A 162 -2.56 4.76 9.15
CA ILE A 162 -3.46 3.64 9.48
C ILE A 162 -2.83 2.31 9.07
N LEU A 163 -2.28 2.25 7.86
CA LEU A 163 -1.65 1.04 7.33
C LEU A 163 -0.40 0.65 8.11
N ALA A 164 0.41 1.60 8.55
CA ALA A 164 1.57 1.32 9.40
C ALA A 164 1.16 0.67 10.73
N ILE A 165 0.20 1.26 11.44
CA ILE A 165 -0.29 0.74 12.74
C ILE A 165 -0.90 -0.65 12.55
N THR A 166 -1.72 -0.83 11.52
CA THR A 166 -2.39 -2.12 11.27
C THR A 166 -1.43 -3.20 10.79
N ASN A 167 -0.39 -2.85 10.03
CA ASN A 167 0.66 -3.77 9.62
C ASN A 167 1.54 -4.21 10.81
N GLU A 168 1.89 -3.31 11.73
CA GLU A 168 2.59 -3.67 12.97
C GLU A 168 1.78 -4.70 13.79
N LEU A 169 0.47 -4.46 13.92
CA LEU A 169 -0.46 -5.40 14.58
C LEU A 169 -0.51 -6.75 13.84
N ASN A 170 -0.57 -6.72 12.50
CA ASN A 170 -0.58 -7.90 11.66
C ASN A 170 0.69 -8.76 11.83
N VAL A 171 1.87 -8.13 11.84
CA VAL A 171 3.15 -8.78 12.10
C VAL A 171 3.20 -9.38 13.51
N ALA A 172 2.67 -8.67 14.50
CA ALA A 172 2.63 -9.17 15.87
C ALA A 172 1.77 -10.43 15.98
N PHE A 173 0.59 -10.47 15.34
CA PHE A 173 -0.28 -11.65 15.31
C PHE A 173 0.31 -12.88 14.60
N GLN A 174 1.32 -12.70 13.76
CA GLN A 174 2.00 -13.82 13.09
C GLN A 174 3.13 -14.43 13.93
N LYS A 175 3.45 -13.87 15.11
CA LYS A 175 4.47 -14.43 16.00
C LYS A 175 3.98 -15.73 16.64
N LYS A 176 4.84 -16.74 16.68
CA LYS A 176 4.52 -18.09 17.20
C LYS A 176 4.08 -18.15 18.66
N LYS A 177 4.38 -17.12 19.46
CA LYS A 177 4.10 -17.08 20.91
C LYS A 177 2.88 -16.23 21.26
N GLU A 178 2.12 -15.79 20.26
CA GLU A 178 0.97 -14.94 20.50
C GLU A 178 -0.22 -15.76 21.01
N ASP A 179 -0.78 -15.36 22.16
CA ASP A 179 -2.01 -15.92 22.70
C ASP A 179 -3.14 -14.88 22.63
N ILE A 180 -4.36 -15.30 22.97
CA ILE A 180 -5.55 -14.44 22.88
C ILE A 180 -5.50 -13.24 23.83
N ALA A 181 -4.87 -13.37 25.00
CA ALA A 181 -4.80 -12.29 25.97
C ALA A 181 -3.85 -11.19 25.49
N ASN A 182 -2.68 -11.59 24.98
CA ASN A 182 -1.72 -10.67 24.36
C ASN A 182 -2.28 -10.04 23.09
N ALA A 183 -2.96 -10.82 22.23
CA ALA A 183 -3.61 -10.29 21.04
C ALA A 183 -4.64 -9.19 21.39
N MET A 184 -5.43 -9.38 22.45
CA MET A 184 -6.39 -8.37 22.93
C MET A 184 -5.73 -7.09 23.42
N ILE A 185 -4.56 -7.19 24.07
CA ILE A 185 -3.76 -6.03 24.49
C ILE A 185 -3.25 -5.28 23.26
N LEU A 186 -2.70 -5.99 22.27
CA LEU A 186 -2.20 -5.39 21.03
C LEU A 186 -3.31 -4.68 20.25
N VAL A 187 -4.52 -5.26 20.18
CA VAL A 187 -5.69 -4.58 19.58
C VAL A 187 -6.00 -3.28 20.32
N ARG A 188 -5.95 -3.26 21.66
CA ARG A 188 -6.21 -2.03 22.43
C ARG A 188 -5.14 -0.97 22.16
N VAL A 189 -3.86 -1.36 22.08
CA VAL A 189 -2.76 -0.45 21.75
C VAL A 189 -2.94 0.12 20.34
N ALA A 190 -3.27 -0.71 19.36
CA ALA A 190 -3.53 -0.25 17.99
C ALA A 190 -4.72 0.71 17.93
N LYS A 191 -5.82 0.41 18.65
CA LYS A 191 -6.99 1.29 18.77
C LYS A 191 -6.70 2.63 19.44
N TYR A 192 -5.75 2.68 20.38
CA TYR A 192 -5.37 3.93 21.03
C TYR A 192 -4.51 4.82 20.11
N ARG A 193 -3.77 4.21 19.18
CA ARG A 193 -2.92 4.91 18.20
C ARG A 193 -3.69 5.41 16.97
N LEU A 194 -4.91 4.90 16.76
CA LEU A 194 -5.83 5.27 15.68
C LEU A 194 -6.83 6.30 16.20
#